data_AF-A0A2I0QCY6-F1
#
_entry.id   AF-A0A2I0QCY6-F1
#
_cell.length_a   1.000
_cell.length_b   1.000
_cell.length_c   1.000
_cell.angle_alpha   90.00
_cell.angle_beta   90.00
_cell.angle_gamma   90.00
#
_symmetry.space_group_name_H-M   'P 1'
#
loop_
_entity.id
_entity.type
_entity.pdbx_description
1 polymer ?
#
loop_
_entity_poly.entity_id
_entity_poly.type
_entity_poly.pdbx_seq_one_letter_code
_entity_poly.pdbx_strand_id
1 'polypeptide(L)'
;MNPPKIYDNYPLWIVIVSNILSLAVYAAGAYIMFTLSMITGILYIIYIILLERQFFIEGCIHCVYYGNTCAFGKGIIAPKFFKKGDPEKFCEREIGFKDFIPQVLVALVPLIVGIALLISRGFNPIILAAVIYPVFSW
;
A
#
# COMPACT_ATOMS: atom_id res chain seq x y z
N MET A 1 -16.72 -24.26 -16.69
CA MET A 1 -15.73 -23.30 -16.13
C MET A 1 -14.52 -24.09 -15.71
N ASN A 2 -13.32 -23.73 -16.18
CA ASN A 2 -12.09 -24.33 -15.66
C ASN A 2 -11.90 -23.89 -14.20
N PRO A 3 -11.43 -24.78 -13.30
CA PRO A 3 -11.16 -24.39 -11.92
C PRO A 3 -10.09 -23.29 -11.89
N PRO A 4 -10.19 -22.33 -10.94
CA PRO A 4 -9.18 -21.29 -10.80
C PRO A 4 -7.82 -21.93 -10.50
N LYS A 5 -6.78 -21.49 -11.22
CA LYS A 5 -5.42 -21.98 -11.01
C LYS A 5 -4.88 -21.39 -9.71
N ILE A 6 -4.67 -22.25 -8.72
CA ILE A 6 -4.05 -21.88 -7.45
C ILE A 6 -2.52 -21.88 -7.67
N TYR A 7 -1.86 -20.79 -7.31
CA TYR A 7 -0.42 -20.65 -7.41
C TYR A 7 0.22 -20.83 -6.03
N ASP A 8 1.07 -21.83 -5.87
CA ASP A 8 1.85 -21.99 -4.62
C ASP A 8 2.90 -20.88 -4.48
N ASN A 9 3.43 -20.43 -5.61
CA ASN A 9 4.30 -19.27 -5.73
C ASN A 9 3.87 -18.41 -6.91
N TYR A 10 3.65 -17.13 -6.67
CA TYR A 10 3.38 -16.17 -7.73
C TYR A 10 4.64 -15.93 -8.58
N PRO A 11 4.50 -15.78 -9.90
CA PRO A 11 5.62 -15.45 -10.76
C PRO A 11 6.18 -14.06 -10.42
N LEU A 12 7.51 -13.92 -10.46
CA LEU A 12 8.22 -12.71 -10.01
C LEU A 12 7.77 -11.42 -10.72
N TRP A 13 7.36 -11.50 -11.99
CA TRP A 13 6.90 -10.32 -12.72
C TRP A 13 5.63 -9.70 -12.09
N ILE A 14 4.72 -10.52 -11.53
CA ILE A 14 3.53 -10.01 -10.82
C ILE A 14 3.96 -9.23 -9.60
N VAL A 15 4.90 -9.78 -8.83
CA VAL A 15 5.45 -9.15 -7.62
C VAL A 15 6.11 -7.81 -7.94
N ILE A 16 6.89 -7.76 -9.02
CA ILE A 16 7.58 -6.54 -9.46
C ILE A 16 6.55 -5.48 -9.86
N VAL A 17 5.60 -5.85 -10.73
CA VAL A 17 4.57 -4.91 -11.21
C VAL A 17 3.71 -4.39 -10.06
N SER A 18 3.28 -5.26 -9.15
CA SER A 18 2.45 -4.86 -8.01
C SER A 18 3.17 -3.88 -7.09
N ASN A 19 4.45 -4.13 -6.79
CA ASN A 19 5.22 -3.26 -5.91
C ASN A 19 5.58 -1.93 -6.58
N ILE A 20 5.88 -1.93 -7.88
CA ILE A 20 6.10 -0.68 -8.62
C ILE A 20 4.84 0.19 -8.58
N LEU A 21 3.67 -0.41 -8.81
CA LEU A 21 2.40 0.30 -8.78
C LEU A 21 2.14 0.91 -7.40
N SER A 22 2.26 0.11 -6.32
CA SER A 22 2.08 0.60 -4.94
C SER A 22 3.11 1.67 -4.56
N LEU A 23 4.38 1.49 -4.92
CA LEU A 23 5.43 2.45 -4.58
C LEU A 23 5.23 3.78 -5.30
N ALA A 24 4.76 3.75 -6.55
CA ALA A 24 4.43 4.96 -7.28
C ALA A 24 3.26 5.73 -6.65
N VAL A 25 2.25 5.04 -6.10
CA VAL A 25 1.17 5.69 -5.33
C VAL A 25 1.73 6.37 -4.08
N TYR A 26 2.59 5.67 -3.32
CA TYR A 26 3.23 6.23 -2.13
C TYR A 26 4.13 7.42 -2.46
N ALA A 27 4.90 7.34 -3.55
CA ALA A 27 5.78 8.41 -4.00
C ALA A 27 4.98 9.65 -4.44
N ALA A 28 3.90 9.46 -5.21
CA ALA A 28 3.00 10.54 -5.62
C ALA A 28 2.39 11.24 -4.40
N GLY A 29 1.87 10.46 -3.44
CA GLY A 29 1.33 10.98 -2.20
C GLY A 29 2.37 11.75 -1.38
N ALA A 30 3.55 11.18 -1.21
CA ALA A 30 4.64 11.82 -0.48
C ALA A 30 5.06 13.14 -1.13
N TYR A 31 5.21 13.17 -2.46
CA TYR A 31 5.56 14.37 -3.21
C TYR A 31 4.56 15.51 -2.96
N ILE A 32 3.25 15.21 -3.04
CA ILE A 32 2.21 16.20 -2.74
C ILE A 32 2.31 16.70 -1.29
N MET A 33 2.48 15.79 -0.34
CA MET A 33 2.55 16.14 1.08
C MET A 33 3.81 16.94 1.43
N PHE A 34 4.96 16.68 0.80
CA PHE A 34 6.17 17.49 0.93
C PHE A 34 6.03 18.87 0.28
N THR A 35 5.28 18.96 -0.83
CA THR A 35 4.98 20.24 -1.49
C THR A 35 4.13 21.14 -0.61
N LEU A 36 3.24 20.57 0.21
CA LEU A 36 2.50 21.32 1.23
C LEU A 36 3.46 21.86 2.30
N SER A 37 4.23 20.97 2.94
CA SER A 37 5.27 21.31 3.92
C SER A 37 6.19 20.12 4.20
N MET A 38 7.40 20.38 4.72
CA MET A 38 8.32 19.32 5.14
C MET A 38 7.72 18.41 6.24
N ILE A 39 7.03 19.02 7.21
CA ILE A 39 6.44 18.31 8.35
C ILE A 39 5.36 17.34 7.86
N THR A 40 4.47 17.79 6.97
CA THR A 40 3.38 16.95 6.45
C THR A 40 3.90 15.78 5.60
N GLY A 41 4.97 15.98 4.84
CA GLY A 41 5.64 14.90 4.13
C GLY A 41 6.23 13.84 5.07
N ILE A 42 6.94 14.26 6.12
CA ILE A 42 7.51 13.34 7.12
C ILE A 42 6.41 12.54 7.81
N LEU A 43 5.33 13.21 8.25
CA LEU A 43 4.19 12.54 8.90
C LEU A 43 3.55 11.50 7.97
N TYR A 44 3.42 11.80 6.69
CA TYR A 44 2.88 10.88 5.69
C TYR A 44 3.77 9.64 5.49
N ILE A 45 5.09 9.81 5.44
CA ILE A 45 6.03 8.66 5.35
C ILE A 45 5.95 7.78 6.60
N ILE A 46 5.92 8.40 7.79
CA ILE A 46 5.75 7.66 9.05
C ILE A 46 4.43 6.87 9.02
N TYR A 47 3.36 7.51 8.55
CA TYR A 47 2.05 6.87 8.43
C TYR A 47 2.09 5.63 7.52
N ILE A 48 2.69 5.72 6.32
CA ILE A 48 2.87 4.57 5.42
C ILE A 48 3.65 3.44 6.11
N ILE A 49 4.76 3.77 6.79
CA ILE A 49 5.61 2.77 7.46
C ILE A 49 4.83 2.04 8.55
N LEU A 50 4.05 2.78 9.36
CA LEU A 50 3.22 2.20 10.41
C LEU A 50 2.14 1.28 9.82
N LEU A 51 1.50 1.69 8.73
CA LEU A 51 0.48 0.90 8.04
C LEU A 51 1.07 -0.37 7.44
N GLU A 52 2.19 -0.27 6.74
CA GLU A 52 2.91 -1.42 6.18
C GLU A 52 3.30 -2.39 7.30
N ARG A 53 3.85 -1.90 8.40
CA ARG A 53 4.19 -2.72 9.57
C ARG A 53 2.95 -3.43 10.13
N GLN A 54 1.83 -2.73 10.28
CA GLN A 54 0.58 -3.34 10.75
C GLN A 54 0.12 -4.46 9.80
N PHE A 55 0.19 -4.22 8.48
CA PHE A 55 -0.15 -5.22 7.48
C PHE A 55 0.71 -6.50 7.58
N PHE A 56 2.01 -6.34 7.88
CA PHE A 56 2.88 -7.50 8.13
C PHE A 56 2.45 -8.27 9.38
N ILE A 57 2.25 -7.57 10.50
CA ILE A 57 1.97 -8.17 11.81
C ILE A 57 0.58 -8.83 11.87
N GLU A 58 -0.45 -8.20 11.28
CA GLU A 58 -1.82 -8.70 11.38
C GLU A 58 -2.21 -9.61 10.20
N GLY A 59 -1.50 -9.50 9.07
CA GLY A 59 -1.78 -10.26 7.86
C GLY A 59 -0.69 -11.26 7.53
N CYS A 60 0.47 -10.76 7.11
CA CYS A 60 1.49 -11.59 6.44
C CYS A 60 2.03 -12.72 7.32
N ILE A 61 2.19 -12.52 8.63
CA ILE A 61 2.70 -13.58 9.53
C ILE A 61 1.72 -14.74 9.72
N HIS A 62 0.43 -14.51 9.49
CA HIS A 62 -0.65 -15.49 9.60
C HIS A 62 -1.05 -16.07 8.23
N CYS A 63 -0.50 -15.54 7.13
CA CYS A 63 -0.89 -15.93 5.77
C CYS A 63 -0.27 -17.28 5.35
N VAL A 64 -0.98 -18.04 4.52
CA VAL A 64 -0.49 -19.30 3.89
C VAL A 64 0.78 -19.09 3.06
N TYR A 65 0.99 -17.89 2.53
CA TYR A 65 2.20 -17.54 1.78
C TYR A 65 3.38 -17.11 2.67
N TYR A 66 3.32 -17.24 4.00
CA TYR A 66 4.47 -16.98 4.87
C TYR A 66 5.65 -17.89 4.51
N GLY A 67 6.77 -17.31 4.11
CA GLY A 67 7.93 -18.05 3.58
C GLY A 67 7.90 -18.28 2.07
N ASN A 68 6.78 -17.99 1.41
CA ASN A 68 6.57 -18.21 -0.02
C ASN A 68 6.32 -16.89 -0.77
N THR A 69 6.31 -16.96 -2.10
CA THR A 69 6.10 -15.78 -2.96
C THR A 69 4.61 -15.50 -3.12
N CYS A 70 4.06 -14.55 -2.36
CA CYS A 70 2.71 -14.03 -2.62
C CYS A 70 2.71 -13.00 -3.75
N ALA A 71 1.53 -12.61 -4.25
CA ALA A 71 1.38 -11.60 -5.30
C ALA A 71 2.09 -10.27 -4.99
N PHE A 72 2.22 -9.91 -3.70
CA PHE A 72 2.90 -8.70 -3.25
C PHE A 72 4.37 -8.92 -2.85
N GLY A 73 4.88 -10.15 -2.88
CA GLY A 73 6.24 -10.51 -2.42
C GLY A 73 6.47 -10.43 -0.90
N LYS A 74 5.50 -9.91 -0.14
CA LYS A 74 5.58 -9.73 1.32
C LYS A 74 5.72 -11.06 2.08
N GLY A 75 5.26 -12.18 1.51
CA GLY A 75 5.40 -13.52 2.10
C GLY A 75 6.85 -13.97 2.31
N ILE A 76 7.79 -13.54 1.44
CA ILE A 76 9.23 -13.83 1.58
C ILE A 76 9.92 -12.85 2.55
N ILE A 77 9.36 -11.64 2.67
CA ILE A 77 9.88 -10.59 3.54
C ILE A 77 9.51 -10.86 4.99
N ALA A 78 8.28 -11.30 5.26
CA ALA A 78 7.76 -11.49 6.61
C ALA A 78 8.65 -12.36 7.52
N PRO A 79 9.17 -13.53 7.07
CA PRO A 79 10.06 -14.36 7.90
C PRO A 79 11.40 -13.74 8.27
N LYS A 80 11.85 -12.70 7.55
CA LYS A 80 13.12 -12.02 7.84
C LYS A 80 13.01 -11.08 9.03
N PHE A 81 11.80 -10.58 9.31
CA PHE A 81 11.56 -9.53 10.32
C PHE A 81 10.64 -10.00 11.45
N PHE A 82 9.80 -10.99 11.22
CA PHE A 82 8.79 -11.45 12.15
C PHE A 82 8.78 -12.98 12.25
N LYS A 83 8.28 -13.50 13.37
CA LYS A 83 8.05 -14.94 13.55
C LYS A 83 6.71 -15.33 12.92
N LYS A 84 6.60 -16.59 12.49
CA LYS A 84 5.35 -17.13 11.95
C LYS A 84 4.26 -17.06 13.01
N GLY A 85 3.12 -16.52 12.64
CA GLY A 85 1.92 -16.50 13.46
C GLY A 85 1.07 -17.76 13.27
N ASP A 86 -0.13 -17.73 13.82
CA ASP A 86 -1.14 -18.76 13.71
C ASP A 86 -2.00 -18.58 12.44
N PRO A 87 -2.01 -19.52 11.48
CA PRO A 87 -2.80 -19.41 10.26
C PRO A 87 -4.32 -19.40 10.48
N GLU A 88 -4.83 -20.02 11.56
CA GLU A 88 -6.27 -20.07 11.82
C GLU A 88 -6.83 -18.66 12.05
N LYS A 89 -6.05 -17.80 12.72
CA LYS A 89 -6.37 -16.38 12.92
C LYS A 89 -6.51 -15.58 11.61
N PHE A 90 -5.90 -16.03 10.51
CA PHE A 90 -6.08 -15.37 9.22
C PHE A 90 -7.44 -15.70 8.60
N CYS A 91 -7.89 -16.95 8.74
CA CYS A 91 -9.18 -17.41 8.23
C CYS A 91 -10.36 -16.88 9.07
N GLU A 92 -10.15 -16.71 10.38
CA GLU A 92 -11.17 -16.18 11.30
C GLU A 92 -11.23 -14.64 11.29
N ARG A 93 -10.24 -13.97 10.67
CA ARG A 93 -10.22 -12.50 10.62
C ARG A 93 -11.30 -11.99 9.68
N GLU A 94 -12.27 -11.30 10.26
CA GLU A 94 -13.20 -10.48 9.49
C GLU A 94 -12.52 -9.19 9.05
N ILE A 95 -12.47 -8.94 7.74
CA ILE A 95 -11.97 -7.68 7.19
C ILE A 95 -13.05 -6.63 7.41
N GLY A 96 -12.75 -5.65 8.27
CA GLY A 96 -13.66 -4.58 8.61
C GLY A 96 -13.24 -3.22 8.02
N PHE A 97 -14.07 -2.21 8.25
CA PHE A 97 -13.75 -0.83 7.89
C PHE A 97 -12.43 -0.33 8.52
N LYS A 98 -12.07 -0.85 9.69
CA LYS A 98 -10.82 -0.46 10.39
C LYS A 98 -9.57 -0.91 9.64
N ASP A 99 -9.65 -1.96 8.84
CA ASP A 99 -8.54 -2.45 8.02
C ASP A 99 -8.45 -1.71 6.69
N PHE A 100 -9.61 -1.30 6.16
CA PHE A 100 -9.75 -0.64 4.86
C PHE A 100 -9.49 0.87 4.91
N ILE A 101 -10.05 1.57 5.90
CA ILE A 101 -9.96 3.05 6.01
C ILE A 101 -8.50 3.52 5.97
N PRO A 102 -7.56 2.94 6.73
CA PRO A 102 -6.18 3.40 6.69
C PRO A 102 -5.57 3.32 5.29
N GLN A 103 -5.87 2.27 4.53
CA GLN A 103 -5.36 2.08 3.18
C GLN A 103 -5.92 3.14 2.22
N VAL A 104 -7.21 3.45 2.35
CA VAL A 104 -7.84 4.52 1.56
C VAL A 104 -7.23 5.88 1.86
N LEU A 105 -6.93 6.16 3.13
CA LEU A 105 -6.35 7.45 3.56
C LEU A 105 -4.97 7.71 2.94
N VAL A 106 -4.21 6.66 2.60
CA VAL A 106 -2.90 6.81 1.92
C VAL A 106 -3.03 7.55 0.60
N ALA A 107 -4.13 7.39 -0.13
CA ALA A 107 -4.36 8.14 -1.37
C ALA A 107 -5.32 9.31 -1.19
N LEU A 108 -6.38 9.16 -0.38
CA LEU A 108 -7.39 10.20 -0.22
C LEU A 108 -6.83 11.49 0.37
N VAL A 109 -5.95 11.40 1.37
CA VAL A 109 -5.37 12.60 2.00
C VAL A 109 -4.49 13.38 1.02
N PRO A 110 -3.49 12.77 0.34
CA PRO A 110 -2.74 13.48 -0.69
C PRO A 110 -3.60 13.96 -1.86
N LEU A 111 -4.67 13.24 -2.23
CA LEU A 111 -5.59 13.66 -3.28
C LEU A 111 -6.25 15.01 -2.92
N ILE A 112 -6.85 15.09 -1.74
CA ILE A 112 -7.51 16.32 -1.25
C ILE A 112 -6.50 17.47 -1.16
N VAL A 113 -5.31 17.20 -0.60
CA VAL A 113 -4.24 18.21 -0.48
C VAL A 113 -3.75 18.66 -1.85
N GLY A 114 -3.56 17.75 -2.80
CA GLY A 114 -3.10 18.06 -4.15
C GLY A 114 -4.11 18.92 -4.91
N ILE A 115 -5.40 18.61 -4.81
CA ILE A 115 -6.47 19.45 -5.38
C ILE A 115 -6.46 20.84 -4.73
N ALA A 116 -6.35 20.92 -3.40
CA ALA A 116 -6.28 22.20 -2.70
C ALA A 116 -5.04 23.02 -3.12
N LEU A 117 -3.89 22.38 -3.34
CA LEU A 117 -2.67 23.04 -3.84
C LEU A 117 -2.84 23.58 -5.26
N LEU A 118 -3.46 22.81 -6.17
CA LEU A 118 -3.74 23.25 -7.54
C LEU A 118 -4.65 24.48 -7.58
N ILE A 119 -5.63 24.55 -6.67
CA ILE A 119 -6.55 25.69 -6.58
C ILE A 119 -5.88 26.90 -5.91
N SER A 120 -5.15 26.69 -4.81
CA SER A 120 -4.62 27.78 -3.98
C SER A 120 -3.29 28.36 -4.46
N ARG A 121 -2.41 27.55 -5.03
CA ARG A 121 -1.05 27.96 -5.47
C ARG A 121 -0.91 28.02 -6.99
N GLY A 122 -1.99 27.76 -7.72
CA GLY A 122 -2.03 27.74 -9.18
C GLY A 122 -1.74 26.36 -9.78
N PHE A 123 -2.04 26.26 -11.08
CA PHE A 123 -1.98 25.00 -11.80
C PHE A 123 -0.54 24.51 -11.97
N ASN A 124 -0.29 23.26 -11.54
CA ASN A 124 0.99 22.58 -11.72
C ASN A 124 0.74 21.18 -12.33
N PRO A 125 1.25 20.89 -13.53
CA PRO A 125 0.99 19.62 -14.22
C PRO A 125 1.58 18.41 -13.48
N ILE A 126 2.66 18.58 -12.71
CA ILE A 126 3.27 17.50 -11.91
C ILE A 126 2.35 17.13 -10.75
N ILE A 127 1.80 18.12 -10.03
CA ILE A 127 0.83 17.88 -8.96
C ILE A 127 -0.43 17.23 -9.54
N LEU A 128 -0.90 17.69 -10.70
CA LEU A 128 -2.05 17.09 -11.37
C LEU A 128 -1.80 15.61 -11.71
N ALA A 129 -0.65 15.28 -12.30
CA ALA A 129 -0.30 13.91 -12.60
C ALA A 129 -0.21 13.04 -11.33
N ALA A 130 0.37 13.58 -10.25
CA ALA A 130 0.46 12.90 -8.96
C ALA A 130 -0.90 12.70 -8.27
N VAL A 131 -1.89 13.57 -8.54
CA VAL A 131 -3.29 13.43 -8.07
C VAL A 131 -4.04 12.39 -8.90
N ILE A 132 -3.86 12.39 -10.22
CA ILE A 132 -4.57 11.50 -11.15
C ILE A 132 -4.08 10.06 -11.03
N TYR A 133 -2.76 9.86 -10.98
CA TYR A 133 -2.17 8.53 -11.05
C TYR A 133 -2.73 7.54 -10.01
N PRO A 134 -2.83 7.90 -8.70
CA PRO A 134 -3.42 7.03 -7.71
C PRO A 134 -4.85 6.62 -8.04
N VAL A 135 -5.70 7.50 -8.59
CA VAL A 135 -7.11 7.18 -8.86
C VAL A 135 -7.28 6.05 -9.87
N PHE A 136 -6.37 5.92 -10.83
CA PHE A 136 -6.42 4.90 -11.88
C PHE A 136 -5.55 3.66 -11.59
N SER A 137 -4.90 3.61 -10.43
CA SER A 137 -3.93 2.57 -10.07
C SER A 137 -4.47 1.52 -9.08
N TRP A 138 -5.79 1.36 -8.97
CA TRP A 138 -6.45 0.38 -8.08
C TRP A 138 -7.10 -0.76 -8.86
#